data_AF-A0A831YFG0-F1
#
_entry.id   AF-A0A831YFG0-F1
#
_cell.length_a   1.000
_cell.length_b   1.000
_cell.length_c   1.000
_cell.angle_alpha   90.00
_cell.angle_beta   90.00
_cell.angle_gamma   90.00
#
_symmetry.space_group_name_H-M   'P 1'
#
loop_
_entity.id
_entity.type
_entity.pdbx_description
1 polymer ?
#
loop_
_entity_poly.entity_id
_entity_poly.type
_entity_poly.pdbx_seq_one_letter_code
_entity_poly.pdbx_strand_id
1 'polypeptide(L)'
;MEGRRHVVKVIDGSAEFDVGKSGKKLLRIKITAEVDGVRRDYVITFGKYRADNKVVGLAVARADAPGGRDTDAGFSALVKALTGKKPRIHRKSDGRIMIECYEEHLEGFRRYAELADAIERWLEEMG
;
A
#
# COMPACT_ATOMS: atom_id res chain seq x y z
N MET A 1 -1.90 13.89 -20.71
CA MET A 1 -1.28 12.55 -20.76
C MET A 1 -2.38 11.53 -20.59
N GLU A 2 -2.84 10.94 -21.68
CA GLU A 2 -3.73 9.78 -21.64
C GLU A 2 -2.98 8.64 -20.94
N GLY A 3 -3.43 8.37 -19.72
CA GLY A 3 -2.82 7.34 -18.88
C GLY A 3 -3.11 5.99 -19.49
N ARG A 4 -2.05 5.22 -19.77
CA ARG A 4 -2.14 3.81 -20.13
C ARG A 4 -3.16 3.13 -19.20
N ARG A 5 -4.20 2.54 -19.77
CA ARG A 5 -5.23 1.83 -19.01
C ARG A 5 -4.60 0.52 -18.54
N HIS A 6 -4.26 0.48 -17.25
CA HIS A 6 -3.81 -0.75 -16.62
C HIS A 6 -5.03 -1.65 -16.34
N VAL A 7 -4.93 -2.93 -16.67
CA VAL A 7 -5.93 -3.93 -16.28
C VAL A 7 -5.48 -4.50 -14.94
N VAL A 8 -6.35 -4.43 -13.94
CA VAL A 8 -6.08 -4.88 -12.57
C VAL A 8 -7.11 -5.94 -12.19
N LYS A 9 -6.62 -7.11 -11.75
CA LYS A 9 -7.44 -8.18 -11.19
C LYS A 9 -6.92 -8.53 -9.80
N VAL A 10 -7.72 -8.25 -8.76
CA VAL A 10 -7.42 -8.69 -7.39
C VAL A 10 -7.72 -10.17 -7.28
N ILE A 11 -6.81 -10.91 -6.63
CA ILE A 11 -6.90 -12.35 -6.42
C ILE A 11 -7.17 -12.64 -4.94
N ASP A 12 -6.48 -11.95 -4.04
CA ASP A 12 -6.56 -12.15 -2.61
C ASP A 12 -6.12 -10.88 -1.86
N GLY A 13 -6.64 -10.69 -0.65
CA GLY A 13 -6.32 -9.57 0.22
C GLY A 13 -6.31 -9.98 1.68
N SER A 14 -5.31 -9.53 2.41
CA SER A 14 -5.24 -9.73 3.86
C SER A 14 -4.69 -8.51 4.56
N ALA A 15 -5.14 -8.30 5.79
CA ALA A 15 -4.68 -7.24 6.65
C ALA A 15 -4.39 -7.79 8.04
N GLU A 16 -3.18 -7.53 8.54
CA GLU A 16 -2.73 -7.89 9.87
C GLU A 16 -2.17 -6.65 10.56
N PHE A 17 -2.39 -6.52 11.86
CA PHE A 17 -1.71 -5.49 12.64
C PHE A 17 -1.03 -6.13 13.84
N ASP A 18 0.18 -5.67 14.14
CA ASP A 18 1.04 -6.24 15.17
C ASP A 18 1.59 -5.12 16.08
N VAL A 19 1.75 -5.44 17.35
CA VAL A 19 2.48 -4.65 18.33
C VAL A 19 3.96 -5.03 18.16
N GLY A 20 4.61 -4.49 17.14
CA GLY A 20 6.00 -4.83 16.85
C GLY A 20 6.92 -4.59 18.07
N LYS A 21 8.11 -5.21 18.11
CA LYS A 21 9.09 -5.16 19.24
C LYS A 21 9.42 -3.76 19.80
N SER A 22 9.12 -2.70 19.07
CA SER A 22 9.30 -1.30 19.47
C SER A 22 8.05 -0.66 20.12
N GLY A 23 6.98 -1.44 20.36
CA GLY A 23 5.68 -0.96 20.83
C GLY A 23 4.89 -0.15 19.79
N LYS A 24 5.38 -0.07 18.54
CA LYS A 24 4.70 0.62 17.45
C LYS A 24 3.67 -0.31 16.83
N LYS A 25 2.40 0.05 16.94
CA LYS A 25 1.30 -0.61 16.24
C LYS A 25 1.37 -0.25 14.75
N LEU A 26 1.60 -1.25 13.91
CA LEU A 26 1.63 -1.12 12.47
C LEU A 26 0.53 -1.98 11.86
N LEU A 27 -0.07 -1.50 10.77
CA LEU A 27 -1.01 -2.25 9.97
C LEU A 27 -0.34 -2.65 8.66
N ARG A 28 -0.20 -3.95 8.41
CA ARG A 28 0.30 -4.50 7.17
C ARG A 28 -0.88 -5.00 6.33
N ILE A 29 -1.01 -4.44 5.14
CA ILE A 29 -1.95 -4.88 4.12
C ILE A 29 -1.16 -5.62 3.04
N LYS A 30 -1.57 -6.83 2.70
CA LYS A 30 -1.05 -7.63 1.60
C LYS A 30 -2.17 -7.83 0.58
N ILE A 31 -1.89 -7.57 -0.68
CA ILE A 31 -2.83 -7.75 -1.79
C ILE A 31 -2.13 -8.54 -2.88
N THR A 32 -2.68 -9.70 -3.24
CA THR A 32 -2.25 -10.44 -4.41
C THR A 32 -3.10 -10.00 -5.59
N ALA A 33 -2.46 -9.49 -6.63
CA ALA A 33 -3.17 -9.02 -7.81
C ALA A 33 -2.36 -9.28 -9.09
N GLU A 34 -3.07 -9.36 -10.19
CA GLU A 34 -2.51 -9.32 -11.53
C GLU A 34 -2.68 -7.91 -12.11
N VAL A 35 -1.57 -7.30 -12.53
CA VAL A 35 -1.56 -6.00 -13.20
C VAL A 35 -0.91 -6.16 -14.56
N ASP A 36 -1.65 -5.85 -15.63
CA ASP A 36 -1.23 -6.04 -17.03
C ASP A 36 -0.69 -7.44 -17.33
N GLY A 37 -1.33 -8.48 -16.78
CA GLY A 37 -0.93 -9.88 -16.97
C GLY A 37 0.20 -10.35 -16.05
N VAL A 38 0.69 -9.51 -15.14
CA VAL A 38 1.76 -9.86 -14.19
C VAL A 38 1.19 -10.01 -12.79
N ARG A 39 1.16 -11.25 -12.28
CA ARG A 39 0.75 -11.56 -10.90
C ARG A 39 1.86 -11.21 -9.91
N ARG A 40 1.53 -10.44 -8.87
CA ARG A 40 2.43 -10.06 -7.78
C ARG A 40 1.70 -9.95 -6.44
N ASP A 41 2.48 -10.06 -5.38
CA ASP A 41 2.07 -9.71 -4.03
C ASP A 41 2.54 -8.29 -3.72
N TYR A 42 1.58 -7.42 -3.39
CA TYR A 42 1.80 -6.02 -3.05
C TYR A 42 1.62 -5.85 -1.54
N VAL A 43 2.62 -5.31 -0.87
CA VAL A 43 2.60 -5.13 0.59
C VAL A 43 2.71 -3.65 0.93
N ILE A 44 1.83 -3.17 1.80
CA ILE A 44 1.79 -1.80 2.32
C ILE A 44 1.80 -1.87 3.83
N THR A 45 2.68 -1.10 4.48
CA THR A 45 2.70 -1.01 5.94
C THR A 45 2.35 0.39 6.40
N PHE A 46 1.21 0.53 7.06
CA PHE A 46 0.71 1.76 7.68
C PHE A 46 1.18 1.90 9.13
N GLY A 47 1.48 3.13 9.51
CA GLY A 47 1.80 3.54 10.87
C GLY A 47 1.29 4.96 11.14
N LYS A 48 1.21 5.36 12.41
CA LYS A 48 1.07 6.77 12.80
C LYS A 48 2.42 7.35 13.22
N TYR A 49 2.76 8.53 12.69
CA TYR A 49 3.99 9.23 13.04
C TYR A 49 3.75 10.27 14.15
N ARG A 50 4.51 10.15 15.25
CA ARG A 50 4.25 10.78 16.56
C ARG A 50 4.17 12.31 16.61
N ALA A 51 4.72 13.03 15.63
CA ALA A 51 4.70 14.50 15.64
C ALA A 51 3.33 15.07 15.21
N ASP A 52 2.64 14.40 14.28
CA ASP A 52 1.42 14.92 13.65
C ASP A 52 0.24 13.92 13.70
N ASN A 53 0.43 12.75 14.33
CA ASN A 53 -0.50 11.62 14.33
C ASN A 53 -1.01 11.18 12.94
N LYS A 54 -0.30 11.55 11.87
CA LYS A 54 -0.70 11.26 10.49
C LYS A 54 -0.53 9.79 10.15
N VAL A 55 -1.56 9.23 9.54
CA VAL A 55 -1.55 7.88 8.95
C VAL A 55 -0.73 7.91 7.66
N VAL A 56 0.37 7.15 7.65
CA VAL A 56 1.22 7.00 6.47
C VAL A 56 1.54 5.54 6.27
N GLY A 57 1.22 5.05 5.07
CA GLY A 57 1.56 3.75 4.52
C GLY A 57 2.80 3.83 3.66
N LEU A 58 3.78 2.97 3.94
CA LEU A 58 4.98 2.81 3.14
C LEU A 58 4.95 1.46 2.42
N ALA A 59 5.23 1.51 1.11
CA ALA A 59 5.65 0.35 0.36
C ALA A 59 7.04 0.62 -0.22
N VAL A 60 7.97 -0.32 -0.01
CA VAL A 60 9.33 -0.25 -0.54
C VAL A 60 9.43 -1.23 -1.69
N ALA A 61 9.51 -0.71 -2.92
CA ALA A 61 9.95 -1.49 -4.06
C ALA A 61 11.48 -1.44 -4.09
N ARG A 62 12.16 -2.60 -3.95
CA ARG A 62 13.61 -2.66 -4.16
C ARG A 62 13.87 -2.48 -5.66
N ALA A 63 14.74 -1.55 -6.01
CA ALA A 63 15.16 -1.30 -7.39
C ALA A 63 15.75 -2.57 -8.05
N ASP A 64 16.33 -3.46 -7.24
CA ASP A 64 17.05 -4.67 -7.66
C ASP A 64 16.19 -5.94 -7.56
N ALA A 65 14.91 -5.83 -7.18
CA ALA A 65 14.00 -6.96 -7.27
C ALA A 65 13.74 -7.28 -8.76
N PRO A 66 13.62 -8.56 -9.16
CA PRO A 66 13.23 -8.91 -10.51
C PRO A 66 11.93 -8.19 -10.88
N GLY A 67 11.97 -7.26 -11.84
CA GLY A 67 10.85 -6.39 -12.20
C GLY A 67 10.90 -4.95 -11.67
N GLY A 68 12.02 -4.50 -11.08
CA GLY A 68 12.25 -3.22 -10.41
C GLY A 68 11.39 -2.02 -10.83
N ARG A 69 11.42 -1.61 -12.10
CA ARG A 69 10.71 -0.42 -12.66
C ARG A 69 9.24 -0.66 -13.05
N ASP A 70 8.84 -1.94 -13.11
CA ASP A 70 7.45 -2.34 -13.34
C ASP A 70 6.70 -2.50 -12.02
N THR A 71 7.42 -2.61 -10.90
CA THR A 71 6.84 -2.77 -9.56
C THR A 71 6.14 -1.49 -9.08
N ASP A 72 6.72 -0.33 -9.35
CA ASP A 72 6.18 0.99 -9.03
C ASP A 72 4.99 1.38 -9.91
N ALA A 73 5.06 1.12 -11.22
CA ALA A 73 3.92 1.33 -12.11
C ALA A 73 2.73 0.41 -11.77
N GLY A 74 3.00 -0.88 -11.56
CA GLY A 74 1.96 -1.86 -11.22
C GLY A 74 1.32 -1.60 -9.86
N PHE A 75 2.13 -1.25 -8.86
CA PHE A 75 1.62 -0.88 -7.53
C PHE A 75 0.78 0.41 -7.61
N SER A 76 1.24 1.43 -8.35
CA SER A 76 0.48 2.67 -8.54
C SER A 76 -0.87 2.42 -9.22
N ALA A 77 -0.90 1.54 -10.23
CA ALA A 77 -2.10 1.12 -10.91
C ALA A 77 -3.07 0.39 -9.97
N LEU A 78 -2.58 -0.56 -9.17
CA LEU A 78 -3.36 -1.26 -8.16
C LEU A 78 -3.99 -0.27 -7.17
N VAL A 79 -3.18 0.59 -6.54
CA VAL A 79 -3.69 1.56 -5.54
C VAL A 79 -4.73 2.49 -6.18
N LYS A 80 -4.48 2.98 -7.39
CA LYS A 80 -5.45 3.82 -8.11
C LYS A 80 -6.73 3.06 -8.44
N ALA A 81 -6.65 1.81 -8.86
CA ALA A 81 -7.81 0.99 -9.14
C ALA A 81 -8.64 0.75 -7.88
N LEU A 82 -7.99 0.50 -6.74
CA LEU A 82 -8.68 0.15 -5.51
C LEU A 82 -9.26 1.37 -4.77
N THR A 83 -8.58 2.51 -4.84
CA THR A 83 -8.91 3.69 -4.02
C THR A 83 -9.40 4.88 -4.85
N GLY A 84 -9.22 4.86 -6.17
CA GLY A 84 -9.44 6.01 -7.06
C GLY A 84 -8.34 7.08 -6.99
N LYS A 85 -7.34 6.93 -6.10
CA LYS A 85 -6.28 7.88 -5.84
C LYS A 85 -4.91 7.28 -6.15
N LYS A 86 -4.01 8.09 -6.71
CA LYS A 86 -2.64 7.66 -6.98
C LYS A 86 -1.80 7.83 -5.72
N PRO A 87 -0.94 6.85 -5.38
CA PRO A 87 0.00 7.01 -4.30
C PRO A 87 1.09 8.02 -4.69
N ARG A 88 1.76 8.59 -3.69
CA ARG A 88 2.91 9.47 -3.92
C ARG A 88 4.14 8.61 -4.14
N ILE A 89 4.84 8.83 -5.26
CA ILE A 89 6.06 8.11 -5.61
C ILE A 89 7.23 9.08 -5.58
N HIS A 90 8.31 8.74 -4.87
CA HIS A 90 9.57 9.48 -4.93
C HIS A 90 10.77 8.54 -4.95
N ARG A 91 11.85 9.00 -5.58
CA ARG A 91 13.12 8.29 -5.64
C ARG A 91 14.06 8.87 -4.59
N LYS A 92 14.60 8.00 -3.73
CA LYS A 92 15.63 8.36 -2.75
C LYS A 92 17.00 8.47 -3.44
N SER A 93 17.92 9.19 -2.78
CA SER A 93 19.30 9.35 -3.24
C SER A 93 20.07 8.02 -3.30
N ASP A 94 19.68 7.02 -2.49
CA ASP A 94 20.21 5.66 -2.50
C ASP A 94 19.63 4.79 -3.63
N GLY A 95 18.86 5.37 -4.55
CA GLY A 95 18.25 4.69 -5.69
C GLY A 95 16.94 3.97 -5.38
N ARG A 96 16.53 3.85 -4.11
CA ARG A 96 15.26 3.20 -3.74
C ARG A 96 14.05 4.02 -4.18
N ILE A 97 13.01 3.34 -4.62
CA ILE A 97 11.72 3.95 -4.93
C ILE A 97 10.81 3.76 -3.73
N MET A 98 10.29 4.89 -3.22
CA MET A 98 9.39 4.94 -2.10
C MET A 98 7.99 5.26 -2.60
N ILE A 99 7.03 4.44 -2.19
CA ILE A 99 5.63 4.64 -2.50
C ILE A 99 4.90 4.90 -1.18
N GLU A 100 4.30 6.08 -1.09
CA GLU A 100 3.57 6.55 0.08
C GLU A 100 2.06 6.52 -0.20
N CYS A 101 1.33 5.87 0.68
CA CYS A 101 -0.13 5.87 0.75
C CYS A 101 -0.54 6.65 2.00
N TYR A 102 -1.45 7.60 1.89
CA TYR A 102 -1.98 8.35 3.02
C TYR A 102 -3.35 7.82 3.45
N GLU A 103 -3.96 8.47 4.45
CA GLU A 103 -5.28 8.16 4.99
C GLU A 103 -6.36 7.96 3.90
N GLU A 104 -6.38 8.80 2.86
CA GLU A 104 -7.34 8.66 1.75
C GLU A 104 -7.25 7.30 1.02
N HIS A 105 -6.06 6.71 0.98
CA HIS A 105 -5.84 5.40 0.38
C HIS A 105 -6.31 4.30 1.33
N LEU A 106 -6.04 4.47 2.63
CA LEU A 106 -6.50 3.55 3.67
C LEU A 106 -8.02 3.48 3.72
N GLU A 107 -8.70 4.63 3.63
CA GLU A 107 -10.16 4.71 3.52
C GLU A 107 -10.68 4.02 2.25
N GLY A 108 -9.96 4.14 1.14
CA GLY A 108 -10.26 3.38 -0.08
C GLY A 108 -10.18 1.86 0.13
N PHE A 109 -9.20 1.39 0.91
CA PHE A 109 -9.06 -0.04 1.23
C PHE A 109 -10.16 -0.57 2.15
N ARG A 110 -10.80 0.27 2.98
CA ARG A 110 -11.93 -0.16 3.83
C ARG A 110 -13.17 -0.59 3.04
N ARG A 111 -13.23 -0.27 1.75
CA ARG A 111 -14.32 -0.73 0.86
C ARG A 111 -14.28 -2.23 0.57
N TYR A 112 -13.15 -2.88 0.88
CA TYR A 112 -12.96 -4.32 0.68
C TYR A 112 -13.19 -5.02 2.02
N ALA A 113 -14.22 -5.87 2.08
CA ALA A 113 -14.62 -6.57 3.31
C ALA A 113 -13.47 -7.39 3.93
N GLU A 114 -12.60 -7.97 3.11
CA GLU A 114 -11.41 -8.72 3.54
C GLU A 114 -10.37 -7.87 4.30
N LEU A 115 -10.39 -6.55 4.13
CA LEU A 115 -9.46 -5.61 4.76
C LEU A 115 -10.12 -4.78 5.86
N ALA A 116 -11.44 -4.52 5.74
CA ALA A 116 -12.16 -3.54 6.53
C ALA A 116 -12.01 -3.75 8.04
N ASP A 117 -12.31 -4.95 8.54
CA ASP A 117 -12.29 -5.26 9.98
C ASP A 117 -10.92 -5.00 10.61
N ALA A 118 -9.85 -5.41 9.94
CA ALA A 118 -8.49 -5.23 10.44
C ALA A 118 -8.05 -3.75 10.40
N ILE A 119 -8.49 -3.01 9.37
CA ILE A 119 -8.22 -1.57 9.26
C ILE A 119 -8.95 -0.81 10.39
N GLU A 120 -10.23 -1.10 10.62
CA GLU A 120 -11.05 -0.43 11.64
C GLU A 120 -10.49 -0.67 13.04
N ARG A 121 -10.22 -1.93 13.38
CA ARG A 121 -9.59 -2.28 14.66
C ARG A 121 -8.26 -1.56 14.87
N TRP A 122 -7.44 -1.46 13.82
CA TRP A 122 -6.18 -0.74 13.93
C TRP A 122 -6.38 0.77 14.13
N LEU A 123 -7.37 1.38 13.46
CA LEU A 123 -7.67 2.81 13.64
C LEU A 123 -8.17 3.12 15.06
N GLU A 124 -9.06 2.29 15.61
CA GLU A 124 -9.54 2.37 16.99
C GLU A 124 -8.40 2.29 17.99
N GLU A 125 -7.50 1.32 17.80
CA GLU A 125 -6.34 1.10 18.67
C GLU A 125 -5.30 2.21 18.64
N MET A 126 -5.40 3.12 17.67
CA MET A 126 -4.48 4.22 17.43
C MET A 126 -5.10 5.60 17.73
N GLY A 127 -6.40 5.66 18.07
CA GLY A 127 -7.07 6.86 18.58
C GLY A 127 -6.58 7.21 19.98
#